data_AF-U5QNH7-F1
#
_entry.id   AF-U5QNH7-F1
#
_cell.length_a   1.000
_cell.length_b   1.000
_cell.length_c   1.000
_cell.angle_alpha   90.00
_cell.angle_beta   90.00
_cell.angle_gamma   90.00
#
_symmetry.space_group_name_H-M   'P 1'
#
loop_
_entity.id
_entity.type
_entity.pdbx_description
1 polymer ?
#
loop_
_entity_poly.entity_id
_entity_poly.type
_entity_poly.pdbx_seq_one_letter_code
_entity_poly.pdbx_strand_id
1 'polypeptide(L)'
;MLAALWNKRKQPQLIQKQNALPYGYRSTVMPTYVRQKFGAVLLRWGATAIRGDLTAKKAHISTFIELVNELPQQTNLLEEAFDRIAFMLTEYLQARSPIITIPSASRSQQVLTAMLNQPSGGRVQQGLVYALVKTLYDEPLRTLVRTKPVFAGDRQSGQLGDVEVIDIPSGKIITAVEVKAQKLDQLTYDDVVRTHSAQDRAYLLLILVEAIKARIVSNDDSVFIIRLPDFCYTILAEIIIHKKLSAEEAIHQVLVIYNDFCDNIQKDSTLRIDS
;
A
#
# COMPACT_ATOMS: atom_id res chain seq x y z
N MET A 1 -6.90 -19.27 -16.66
CA MET A 1 -8.32 -19.32 -17.11
C MET A 1 -8.63 -18.24 -18.14
N LEU A 2 -8.73 -16.95 -17.77
CA LEU A 2 -8.96 -15.84 -18.74
C LEU A 2 -8.01 -15.87 -19.93
N ALA A 3 -6.77 -16.29 -19.69
CA ALA A 3 -5.74 -16.54 -20.70
C ALA A 3 -6.13 -17.45 -21.84
N ALA A 4 -6.67 -18.61 -21.47
CA ALA A 4 -7.02 -19.64 -22.42
C ALA A 4 -8.19 -19.13 -23.27
N LEU A 5 -9.21 -18.56 -22.63
CA LEU A 5 -10.36 -17.99 -23.33
C LEU A 5 -9.97 -16.84 -24.27
N TRP A 6 -9.13 -15.91 -23.81
CA TRP A 6 -8.62 -14.81 -24.64
C TRP A 6 -7.85 -15.31 -25.86
N ASN A 7 -6.97 -16.28 -25.66
CA ASN A 7 -6.15 -16.82 -26.74
C ASN A 7 -6.97 -17.69 -27.70
N LYS A 8 -8.00 -18.40 -27.22
CA LYS A 8 -8.91 -19.22 -28.04
C LYS A 8 -9.63 -18.39 -29.11
N ARG A 9 -9.81 -17.08 -28.87
CA ARG A 9 -10.35 -16.13 -29.87
C ARG A 9 -9.48 -16.02 -31.12
N LYS A 10 -8.15 -16.17 -30.95
CA LYS A 10 -7.15 -16.04 -32.01
C LYS A 10 -6.61 -17.39 -32.48
N GLN A 11 -6.72 -18.42 -31.65
CA GLN A 11 -6.19 -19.75 -31.90
C GLN A 11 -7.32 -20.79 -31.72
N PRO A 12 -7.78 -21.46 -32.79
CA PRO A 12 -8.84 -22.47 -32.72
C PRO A 12 -8.53 -23.60 -31.73
N GLN A 13 -7.24 -23.90 -31.54
CA GLN A 13 -6.76 -24.90 -30.61
C GLN A 13 -5.59 -24.32 -29.81
N LEU A 14 -5.69 -24.39 -28.49
CA LEU A 14 -4.64 -24.00 -27.58
C LEU A 14 -3.71 -25.19 -27.39
N ILE A 15 -2.47 -25.04 -27.86
CA ILE A 15 -1.47 -26.10 -27.77
C ILE A 15 -0.61 -25.87 -26.53
N GLN A 16 -0.56 -26.86 -25.66
CA GLN A 16 0.35 -26.88 -24.52
C GLN A 16 1.64 -27.61 -24.91
N LYS A 17 2.78 -26.90 -24.89
CA LYS A 17 4.10 -27.52 -25.09
C LYS A 17 5.02 -27.18 -23.91
N GLN A 18 5.77 -28.18 -23.44
CA GLN A 18 6.65 -28.08 -22.27
C GLN A 18 7.70 -26.96 -22.41
N ASN A 19 8.26 -26.80 -23.62
CA ASN A 19 9.37 -25.88 -23.89
C ASN A 19 8.96 -24.63 -24.70
N ALA A 20 7.66 -24.38 -24.88
CA ALA A 20 7.18 -23.20 -25.59
C ALA A 20 6.45 -22.24 -24.65
N LEU A 21 6.73 -20.95 -24.80
CA LEU A 21 5.93 -19.92 -24.16
C LEU A 21 4.55 -19.88 -24.84
N PRO A 22 3.47 -19.78 -24.06
CA PRO A 22 2.14 -19.70 -24.63
C PRO A 22 1.95 -18.36 -25.33
N TYR A 23 1.07 -18.35 -26.34
CA TYR A 23 0.73 -17.13 -27.07
C TYR A 23 0.25 -16.03 -26.10
N GLY A 24 0.70 -14.80 -26.30
CA GLY A 24 0.35 -13.68 -25.41
C GLY A 24 1.02 -13.71 -24.04
N TYR A 25 2.04 -14.55 -23.80
CA TYR A 25 2.82 -14.52 -22.57
C TYR A 25 3.34 -13.11 -22.25
N ARG A 26 3.11 -12.65 -21.01
CA ARG A 26 3.35 -11.27 -20.51
C ARG A 26 2.70 -10.14 -21.32
N SER A 27 1.80 -10.44 -22.27
CA SER A 27 1.04 -9.44 -22.99
C SER A 27 0.19 -8.62 -22.03
N THR A 28 0.14 -7.31 -22.27
CA THR A 28 -0.72 -6.38 -21.54
C THR A 28 -2.09 -6.24 -22.16
N VAL A 29 -2.33 -6.81 -23.35
CA VAL A 29 -3.57 -6.57 -24.11
C VAL A 29 -4.80 -7.04 -23.35
N MET A 30 -4.81 -8.30 -22.87
CA MET A 30 -5.93 -8.82 -22.08
C MET A 30 -6.09 -8.09 -20.73
N PRO A 31 -5.03 -7.87 -19.93
CA PRO A 31 -5.14 -7.04 -18.72
C PRO A 31 -5.71 -5.64 -18.98
N THR A 32 -5.28 -4.97 -20.06
CA THR A 32 -5.81 -3.65 -20.45
C THR A 32 -7.28 -3.73 -20.84
N TYR A 33 -7.68 -4.73 -21.62
CA TYR A 33 -9.09 -4.93 -21.98
C TYR A 33 -9.96 -5.16 -20.75
N VAL A 34 -9.53 -6.04 -19.83
CA VAL A 34 -10.29 -6.31 -18.60
C VAL A 34 -10.37 -5.07 -17.72
N ARG A 35 -9.29 -4.30 -17.61
CA ARG A 35 -9.29 -3.04 -16.88
C ARG A 35 -10.26 -2.02 -17.48
N GLN A 36 -10.26 -1.86 -18.81
CA GLN A 36 -11.13 -0.90 -19.49
C GLN A 36 -12.61 -1.28 -19.39
N LYS A 37 -12.93 -2.58 -19.51
CA LYS A 37 -14.32 -3.05 -19.56
C LYS A 37 -14.91 -3.33 -18.18
N PHE A 38 -14.12 -3.84 -17.24
CA PHE A 38 -14.59 -4.29 -15.92
C PHE A 38 -13.95 -3.53 -14.75
N GLY A 39 -12.91 -2.73 -14.97
CA GLY A 39 -12.24 -1.97 -13.90
C GLY A 39 -11.23 -2.76 -13.06
N ALA A 40 -11.04 -4.05 -13.30
CA ALA A 40 -10.05 -4.85 -12.55
C ALA A 40 -8.61 -4.62 -13.02
N VAL A 41 -7.69 -4.46 -12.05
CA VAL A 41 -6.25 -4.40 -12.29
C VAL A 41 -5.67 -5.81 -12.18
N LEU A 42 -5.45 -6.46 -13.33
CA LEU A 42 -4.83 -7.77 -13.38
C LEU A 42 -3.30 -7.66 -13.46
N LEU A 43 -2.60 -8.49 -12.69
CA LEU A 43 -1.16 -8.66 -12.84
C LEU A 43 -0.85 -9.33 -14.19
N ARG A 44 0.35 -9.05 -14.72
CA ARG A 44 0.87 -9.82 -15.85
C ARG A 44 0.95 -11.28 -15.44
N TRP A 45 0.46 -12.17 -16.27
CA TRP A 45 0.54 -13.59 -15.96
C TRP A 45 1.97 -14.13 -16.02
N GLY A 46 2.30 -14.99 -15.07
CA GLY A 46 3.51 -15.80 -15.10
C GLY A 46 3.43 -16.88 -16.19
N ALA A 47 4.57 -17.49 -16.51
CA ALA A 47 4.65 -18.50 -17.57
C ALA A 47 3.75 -19.71 -17.25
N THR A 48 3.52 -19.96 -15.97
CA THR A 48 2.69 -21.02 -15.41
C THR A 48 1.19 -20.89 -15.63
N ALA A 49 0.69 -19.74 -16.11
CA ALA A 49 -0.75 -19.53 -16.28
C ALA A 49 -1.36 -20.29 -17.48
N ILE A 50 -0.50 -20.75 -18.40
CA ILE A 50 -0.90 -21.39 -19.66
C ILE A 50 0.11 -22.43 -20.17
N ARG A 51 1.27 -22.61 -19.50
CA ARG A 51 2.16 -23.73 -19.81
C ARG A 51 1.53 -25.03 -19.31
N GLY A 52 1.59 -26.07 -20.12
CA GLY A 52 1.20 -27.43 -19.73
C GLY A 52 2.33 -28.23 -19.10
N ASP A 53 3.36 -27.57 -18.55
CA ASP A 53 4.48 -28.18 -17.81
C ASP A 53 4.07 -28.56 -16.37
N LEU A 54 2.80 -28.92 -16.19
CA LEU A 54 2.16 -28.89 -14.90
C LEU A 54 2.20 -30.29 -14.30
N THR A 55 3.13 -30.48 -13.36
CA THR A 55 3.13 -31.54 -12.35
C THR A 55 1.69 -31.84 -11.87
N ALA A 56 1.41 -33.05 -11.38
CA ALA A 56 0.08 -33.44 -10.88
C ALA A 56 -0.63 -32.37 -10.00
N LYS A 57 0.13 -31.59 -9.22
CA LYS A 57 -0.35 -30.45 -8.40
C LYS A 57 -1.05 -29.32 -9.17
N LYS A 58 -0.89 -29.25 -10.48
CA LYS A 58 -1.43 -28.19 -11.36
C LYS A 58 -2.24 -28.74 -12.54
N ALA A 59 -2.65 -30.01 -12.48
CA ALA A 59 -3.47 -30.68 -13.50
C ALA A 59 -4.77 -29.90 -13.83
N HIS A 60 -5.35 -29.21 -12.85
CA HIS A 60 -6.54 -28.37 -13.02
C HIS A 60 -6.41 -27.30 -14.13
N ILE A 61 -5.21 -26.81 -14.43
CA ILE A 61 -4.98 -25.84 -15.51
C ILE A 61 -5.01 -26.54 -16.88
N SER A 62 -4.44 -27.73 -17.00
CA SER A 62 -4.48 -28.52 -18.25
C SER A 62 -5.90 -28.99 -18.56
N THR A 63 -6.61 -29.54 -17.56
CA THR A 63 -8.04 -29.89 -17.69
C THR A 63 -8.87 -28.68 -18.11
N PHE A 64 -8.61 -27.50 -17.54
CA PHE A 64 -9.31 -26.29 -17.96
C PHE A 64 -9.03 -25.92 -19.42
N ILE A 65 -7.79 -26.06 -19.89
CA ILE A 65 -7.43 -25.75 -21.28
C ILE A 65 -8.04 -26.76 -22.26
N GLU A 66 -8.12 -28.03 -21.89
CA GLU A 66 -8.85 -29.06 -22.64
C GLU A 66 -10.33 -28.69 -22.80
N LEU A 67 -11.01 -28.32 -21.70
CA LEU A 67 -12.39 -27.85 -21.74
C LEU A 67 -12.57 -26.59 -22.61
N VAL A 68 -11.62 -25.64 -22.56
CA VAL A 68 -11.64 -24.46 -23.45
C VAL A 68 -11.45 -24.87 -24.91
N ASN A 69 -10.68 -25.92 -25.19
CA ASN A 69 -10.48 -26.43 -26.54
C ASN A 69 -11.74 -27.11 -27.11
N GLU A 70 -12.58 -27.70 -26.26
CA GLU A 70 -13.90 -28.25 -26.63
C GLU A 70 -14.93 -27.18 -27.00
N LEU A 71 -14.72 -25.93 -26.56
CA LEU A 71 -15.64 -24.85 -26.91
C LEU A 71 -15.64 -24.59 -28.43
N PRO A 72 -16.82 -24.46 -29.06
CA PRO A 72 -16.94 -24.04 -30.44
C PRO A 72 -16.25 -22.70 -30.66
N GLN A 73 -15.64 -22.50 -31.82
CA GLN A 73 -14.98 -21.23 -32.16
C GLN A 73 -15.99 -20.07 -32.39
N GLN A 74 -17.30 -20.33 -32.23
CA GLN A 74 -18.35 -19.31 -32.29
C GLN A 74 -18.07 -18.22 -31.25
N THR A 75 -17.93 -16.99 -31.73
CA THR A 75 -17.48 -15.84 -30.93
C THR A 75 -18.36 -15.60 -29.71
N ASN A 76 -19.67 -15.76 -29.82
CA ASN A 76 -20.59 -15.29 -28.79
C ASN A 76 -20.48 -16.07 -27.47
N LEU A 77 -20.40 -17.41 -27.51
CA LEU A 77 -20.27 -18.24 -26.30
C LEU A 77 -18.89 -18.07 -25.65
N LEU A 78 -17.84 -17.92 -26.46
CA LEU A 78 -16.49 -17.68 -25.97
C LEU A 78 -16.36 -16.29 -25.31
N GLU A 79 -16.97 -15.27 -25.91
CA GLU A 79 -17.05 -13.92 -25.36
C GLU A 79 -17.87 -13.90 -24.06
N GLU A 80 -19.03 -14.58 -24.02
CA GLU A 80 -19.86 -14.68 -22.81
C GLU A 80 -19.10 -15.36 -21.67
N ALA A 81 -18.45 -16.49 -21.94
CA ALA A 81 -17.66 -17.20 -20.94
C ALA A 81 -16.49 -16.34 -20.43
N PHE A 82 -15.81 -15.61 -21.32
CA PHE A 82 -14.75 -14.69 -20.92
C PHE A 82 -15.29 -13.56 -20.04
N ASP A 83 -16.39 -12.92 -20.44
CA ASP A 83 -16.99 -11.80 -19.73
C ASP A 83 -17.47 -12.22 -18.33
N ARG A 84 -18.14 -13.38 -18.21
CA ARG A 84 -18.56 -13.92 -16.90
C ARG A 84 -17.38 -14.17 -15.98
N ILE A 85 -16.31 -14.80 -16.47
CA ILE A 85 -15.11 -15.06 -15.65
C ILE A 85 -14.39 -13.76 -15.29
N ALA A 86 -14.32 -12.79 -16.22
CA ALA A 86 -13.68 -11.50 -15.97
C ALA A 86 -14.45 -10.71 -14.92
N PHE A 87 -15.78 -10.75 -14.98
CA PHE A 87 -16.67 -10.13 -13.99
C PHE A 87 -16.51 -10.79 -12.62
N MET A 88 -16.62 -12.12 -12.51
CA MET A 88 -16.43 -12.84 -11.24
C MET A 88 -15.04 -12.57 -10.61
N LEU A 89 -13.99 -12.54 -11.44
CA LEU A 89 -12.65 -12.22 -10.96
C LEU A 89 -12.56 -10.76 -10.48
N THR A 90 -13.23 -9.85 -11.17
CA THR A 90 -13.29 -8.44 -10.79
C THR A 90 -13.98 -8.28 -9.44
N GLU A 91 -15.16 -8.89 -9.25
CA GLU A 91 -15.87 -8.87 -7.97
C GLU A 91 -15.02 -9.45 -6.84
N TYR A 92 -14.36 -10.59 -7.10
CA TYR A 92 -13.46 -11.20 -6.14
C TYR A 92 -12.27 -10.30 -5.77
N LEU A 93 -11.64 -9.67 -6.77
CA LEU A 93 -10.53 -8.75 -6.55
C LEU A 93 -10.98 -7.47 -5.83
N GLN A 94 -12.12 -6.89 -6.19
CA GLN A 94 -12.68 -5.72 -5.54
C GLN A 94 -13.11 -6.02 -4.09
N ALA A 95 -13.63 -7.23 -3.82
CA ALA A 95 -13.97 -7.64 -2.46
C ALA A 95 -12.72 -7.84 -1.58
N ARG A 96 -11.59 -8.29 -2.16
CA ARG A 96 -10.34 -8.52 -1.41
C ARG A 96 -9.40 -7.33 -1.36
N SER A 97 -9.44 -6.48 -2.37
CA SER A 97 -8.56 -5.33 -2.56
C SER A 97 -9.37 -4.25 -3.28
N PRO A 98 -10.34 -3.61 -2.59
CA PRO A 98 -11.17 -2.59 -3.21
C PRO A 98 -10.27 -1.49 -3.76
N ILE A 99 -10.54 -1.06 -5.00
CA ILE A 99 -9.86 0.11 -5.55
C ILE A 99 -10.37 1.31 -4.77
N ILE A 100 -9.56 1.77 -3.81
CA ILE A 100 -9.84 3.00 -3.09
C ILE A 100 -9.52 4.14 -4.05
N THR A 101 -10.56 4.65 -4.69
CA THR A 101 -10.46 5.91 -5.41
C THR A 101 -10.61 7.00 -4.38
N ILE A 102 -9.51 7.61 -3.95
CA ILE A 102 -9.56 8.82 -3.12
C ILE A 102 -10.11 9.93 -4.03
N PRO A 103 -11.32 10.45 -3.78
CA PRO A 103 -11.94 11.41 -4.68
C PRO A 103 -11.18 12.73 -4.58
N SER A 104 -10.45 13.07 -5.64
CA SER A 104 -9.54 14.24 -5.75
C SER A 104 -10.17 15.59 -5.38
N ALA A 105 -11.51 15.66 -5.32
CA ALA A 105 -12.28 16.86 -4.98
C ALA A 105 -12.99 16.79 -3.62
N SER A 106 -12.82 15.75 -2.81
CA SER A 106 -13.44 15.70 -1.48
C SER A 106 -12.75 16.68 -0.52
N ARG A 107 -13.55 17.39 0.29
CA ARG A 107 -13.06 18.35 1.30
C ARG A 107 -12.04 17.71 2.23
N SER A 108 -12.28 16.47 2.64
CA SER A 108 -11.40 15.71 3.54
C SER A 108 -10.03 15.40 2.91
N GLN A 109 -9.96 15.07 1.62
CA GLN A 109 -8.67 14.91 0.92
C GLN A 109 -7.95 16.25 0.75
N GLN A 110 -8.68 17.34 0.49
CA GLN A 110 -8.11 18.68 0.41
C GLN A 110 -7.48 19.10 1.74
N VAL A 111 -8.16 18.82 2.87
CA VAL A 111 -7.62 19.05 4.22
C VAL A 111 -6.34 18.24 4.44
N LEU A 112 -6.36 16.93 4.18
CA LEU A 112 -5.16 16.08 4.33
C LEU A 112 -3.99 16.56 3.45
N THR A 113 -4.28 16.95 2.21
CA THR A 113 -3.27 17.48 1.27
C THR A 113 -2.72 18.81 1.78
N ALA A 114 -3.58 19.69 2.31
CA ALA A 114 -3.16 20.97 2.88
C ALA A 114 -2.25 20.76 4.10
N MET A 115 -2.59 19.84 5.00
CA MET A 115 -1.75 19.49 6.16
C MET A 115 -0.37 18.99 5.74
N LEU A 116 -0.31 18.08 4.77
CA LEU A 116 0.96 17.52 4.28
C LEU A 116 1.88 18.60 3.71
N ASN A 117 1.30 19.58 3.03
CA ASN A 117 2.03 20.68 2.40
C ASN A 117 2.23 21.89 3.33
N GLN A 118 1.68 21.89 4.55
CA GLN A 118 1.77 23.02 5.45
C GLN A 118 3.21 23.20 5.96
N PRO A 119 3.85 24.37 5.76
CA PRO A 119 5.14 24.66 6.34
C PRO A 119 5.01 24.72 7.86
N SER A 120 5.57 23.72 8.55
CA SER A 120 5.50 23.65 10.01
C SER A 120 6.80 23.17 10.67
N GLY A 121 7.87 22.95 9.90
CA GLY A 121 9.09 22.31 10.41
C GLY A 121 8.88 20.86 10.83
N GLY A 122 7.84 20.20 10.30
CA GLY A 122 7.50 18.80 10.59
C GLY A 122 6.49 18.60 11.72
N ARG A 123 6.03 19.67 12.39
CA ARG A 123 5.11 19.59 13.55
C ARG A 123 3.74 19.02 13.16
N VAL A 124 3.15 19.58 12.11
CA VAL A 124 1.87 19.14 11.57
C VAL A 124 2.01 17.73 11.01
N GLN A 125 3.10 17.46 10.30
CA GLN A 125 3.38 16.17 9.68
C GLN A 125 3.59 15.05 10.72
N GLN A 126 4.30 15.33 11.83
CA GLN A 126 4.48 14.38 12.94
C GLN A 126 3.14 14.01 13.56
N GLY A 127 2.32 15.00 13.91
CA GLY A 127 0.98 14.76 14.48
C GLY A 127 0.09 13.97 13.52
N LEU A 128 0.16 14.27 12.23
CA LEU A 128 -0.60 13.57 11.20
C LEU A 128 -0.17 12.10 11.06
N VAL A 129 1.14 11.85 11.02
CA VAL A 129 1.70 10.49 10.98
C VAL A 129 1.32 9.70 12.23
N TYR A 130 1.41 10.34 13.42
CA TYR A 130 0.94 9.74 14.66
C TYR A 130 -0.53 9.36 14.58
N ALA A 131 -1.40 10.28 14.16
CA ALA A 131 -2.83 10.05 14.08
C ALA A 131 -3.20 8.93 13.10
N LEU A 132 -2.56 8.89 11.93
CA LEU A 132 -2.73 7.82 10.95
C LEU A 132 -2.30 6.46 11.50
N VAL A 133 -1.09 6.36 12.06
CA VAL A 133 -0.57 5.10 12.61
C VAL A 133 -1.40 4.65 13.82
N LYS A 134 -1.78 5.58 14.70
CA LYS A 134 -2.63 5.31 15.86
C LYS A 134 -4.02 4.83 15.44
N THR A 135 -4.62 5.44 14.42
CA THR A 135 -5.91 4.99 13.87
C THR A 135 -5.77 3.57 13.32
N LEU A 136 -4.75 3.29 12.49
CA LEU A 136 -4.53 1.96 11.91
C LEU A 136 -4.42 0.88 13.00
N TYR A 137 -3.62 1.16 14.04
CA TYR A 137 -3.35 0.24 15.16
C TYR A 137 -4.27 0.45 16.36
N ASP A 138 -5.48 0.98 16.17
CA ASP A 138 -6.47 1.13 17.25
C ASP A 138 -7.06 -0.23 17.66
N GLU A 139 -6.17 -1.11 18.13
CA GLU A 139 -6.42 -2.42 18.73
C GLU A 139 -5.65 -2.45 20.06
N PRO A 140 -6.29 -2.06 21.18
CA PRO A 140 -5.62 -1.74 22.44
C PRO A 140 -4.91 -2.94 23.11
N LEU A 141 -5.16 -4.16 22.64
CA LEU A 141 -4.68 -5.39 23.27
C LEU A 141 -3.36 -5.91 22.70
N ARG A 142 -2.86 -5.35 21.59
CA ARG A 142 -1.67 -5.89 20.92
C ARG A 142 -0.60 -4.86 20.63
N THR A 143 -0.98 -3.66 20.20
CA THR A 143 -0.04 -2.63 19.76
C THR A 143 -0.28 -1.31 20.47
N LEU A 144 0.80 -0.67 20.88
CA LEU A 144 0.80 0.67 21.44
C LEU A 144 1.53 1.62 20.49
N VAL A 145 0.85 2.68 20.08
CA VAL A 145 1.45 3.75 19.26
C VAL A 145 1.77 4.94 20.18
N ARG A 146 3.03 5.37 20.15
CA ARG A 146 3.51 6.54 20.89
C ARG A 146 4.11 7.57 19.94
N THR A 147 4.13 8.82 20.36
CA THR A 147 4.86 9.89 19.69
C THR A 147 5.54 10.74 20.76
N LYS A 148 6.67 11.35 20.40
CA LYS A 148 7.38 12.20 21.34
C LYS A 148 6.68 13.55 21.52
N PRO A 149 6.68 14.12 22.74
CA PRO A 149 6.05 15.41 23.04
C PRO A 149 6.88 16.62 22.59
N VAL A 150 8.08 16.42 22.06
CA VAL A 150 8.97 17.46 21.51
C VAL A 150 9.17 17.27 20.02
N PHE A 151 9.38 18.36 19.29
CA PHE A 151 9.39 18.38 17.83
C PHE A 151 10.50 17.55 17.19
N ALA A 152 10.29 17.13 15.94
CA ALA A 152 11.33 16.56 15.07
C ALA A 152 12.58 17.45 14.89
N GLY A 153 12.52 18.74 15.27
CA GLY A 153 13.61 19.72 15.23
C GLY A 153 14.15 20.20 16.59
N ASP A 154 13.60 19.74 17.72
CA ASP A 154 14.09 20.10 19.06
C ASP A 154 15.13 19.08 19.57
N ARG A 155 15.94 19.47 20.57
CA ARG A 155 16.94 18.60 21.22
C ARG A 155 16.30 17.26 21.64
N GLN A 156 16.97 16.16 21.31
CA GLN A 156 16.54 14.78 21.52
C GLN A 156 15.97 14.54 22.93
N SER A 157 14.73 14.05 23.01
CA SER A 157 14.05 13.64 24.26
C SER A 157 14.43 12.25 24.77
N GLY A 158 15.49 11.63 24.23
CA GLY A 158 15.84 10.25 24.56
C GLY A 158 14.84 9.20 24.07
N GLN A 159 13.82 9.59 23.29
CA GLN A 159 12.88 8.70 22.60
C GLN A 159 13.34 8.50 21.15
N LEU A 160 13.15 7.28 20.63
CA LEU A 160 13.61 6.90 19.29
C LEU A 160 12.47 7.07 18.29
N GLY A 161 12.67 7.83 17.23
CA GLY A 161 11.59 8.10 16.29
C GLY A 161 10.69 9.25 16.74
N ASP A 162 10.03 9.87 15.77
CA ASP A 162 8.93 10.80 16.03
C ASP A 162 7.65 10.03 16.39
N VAL A 163 7.48 8.82 15.86
CA VAL A 163 6.39 7.89 16.17
C VAL A 163 6.94 6.47 16.34
N GLU A 164 6.51 5.77 17.40
CA GLU A 164 6.89 4.39 17.71
C GLU A 164 5.64 3.50 17.68
N VAL A 165 5.78 2.31 17.12
CA VAL A 165 4.83 1.21 17.28
C VAL A 165 5.49 0.15 18.15
N ILE A 166 4.85 -0.19 19.26
CA ILE A 166 5.35 -1.09 20.29
C ILE A 166 4.42 -2.30 20.38
N ASP A 167 5.00 -3.49 20.36
CA ASP A 167 4.28 -4.72 20.67
C ASP A 167 4.09 -4.81 22.20
N ILE A 168 2.84 -4.75 22.66
CA ILE A 168 2.52 -4.68 24.10
C ILE A 168 3.05 -5.92 24.86
N PRO A 169 2.86 -7.17 24.38
CA PRO A 169 3.35 -8.36 25.09
C PRO A 169 4.86 -8.38 25.32
N SER A 170 5.66 -7.96 24.33
CA SER A 170 7.12 -7.98 24.44
C SER A 170 7.71 -6.67 24.97
N GLY A 171 6.95 -5.58 24.95
CA GLY A 171 7.43 -4.23 25.26
C GLY A 171 8.44 -3.67 24.25
N LYS A 172 8.64 -4.36 23.12
CA LYS A 172 9.65 -3.99 22.11
C LYS A 172 9.05 -3.09 21.04
N ILE A 173 9.85 -2.13 20.58
CA ILE A 173 9.56 -1.38 19.36
C ILE A 173 9.59 -2.37 18.19
N ILE A 174 8.56 -2.36 17.35
CA ILE A 174 8.51 -3.12 16.10
C ILE A 174 8.77 -2.22 14.89
N THR A 175 8.41 -0.94 14.99
CA THR A 175 8.64 0.07 13.96
C THR A 175 8.83 1.43 14.60
N ALA A 176 9.84 2.16 14.14
CA ALA A 176 10.02 3.57 14.46
C ALA A 176 9.91 4.40 13.17
N VAL A 177 9.30 5.58 13.27
CA VAL A 177 9.07 6.49 12.16
C VAL A 177 9.69 7.84 12.48
N GLU A 178 10.60 8.29 11.61
CA GLU A 178 11.27 9.58 11.64
C GLU A 178 10.70 10.47 10.54
N VAL A 179 9.97 11.52 10.93
CA VAL A 179 9.32 12.49 10.07
C VAL A 179 10.28 13.64 9.79
N LYS A 180 10.92 13.60 8.63
CA LYS A 180 11.74 14.69 8.09
C LYS A 180 10.93 15.37 6.99
N ALA A 181 10.08 16.32 7.36
CA ALA A 181 9.27 17.12 6.41
C ALA A 181 10.12 18.12 5.57
N GLN A 182 11.24 17.64 5.05
CA GLN A 182 12.21 18.37 4.24
C GLN A 182 12.87 17.41 3.24
N LYS A 183 13.68 17.98 2.34
CA LYS A 183 14.48 17.19 1.41
C LYS A 183 15.64 16.50 2.14
N LEU A 184 15.69 15.17 2.10
CA LEU A 184 16.70 14.37 2.78
C LEU A 184 18.04 14.41 2.02
N ASP A 185 19.12 14.73 2.73
CA ASP A 185 20.51 14.54 2.29
C ASP A 185 21.21 13.44 3.10
N GLN A 186 22.40 13.05 2.65
CA GLN A 186 23.21 12.02 3.30
C GLN A 186 23.54 12.38 4.76
N LEU A 187 23.81 13.66 5.07
CA LEU A 187 24.11 14.10 6.44
C LEU A 187 22.91 13.86 7.37
N THR A 188 21.72 14.31 6.98
CA THR A 188 20.50 14.08 7.75
C THR A 188 20.21 12.58 7.90
N TYR A 189 20.43 11.80 6.84
CA TYR A 189 20.27 10.35 6.87
C TYR A 189 21.21 9.69 7.88
N ASP A 190 22.51 9.99 7.81
CA ASP A 190 23.53 9.43 8.69
C ASP A 190 23.27 9.79 10.16
N ASP A 191 22.80 11.02 10.42
CA ASP A 191 22.44 11.48 11.75
C ASP A 191 21.24 10.72 12.34
N VAL A 192 20.21 10.48 11.53
CA VAL A 192 19.06 9.66 11.92
C VAL A 192 19.50 8.23 12.20
N VAL A 193 20.21 7.60 11.27
CA VAL A 193 20.66 6.21 11.43
C VAL A 193 21.54 6.07 12.67
N ARG A 194 22.51 6.97 12.88
CA ARG A 194 23.40 6.97 14.05
C ARG A 194 22.62 7.04 15.36
N THR A 195 21.55 7.83 15.42
CA THR A 195 20.68 7.93 16.61
C THR A 195 20.01 6.60 16.93
N HIS A 196 19.55 5.87 15.91
CA HIS A 196 18.88 4.59 16.07
C HIS A 196 19.83 3.39 16.20
N SER A 197 21.05 3.47 15.67
CA SER A 197 22.05 2.39 15.71
C SER A 197 22.78 2.30 17.05
N ALA A 198 22.63 3.27 17.95
CA ALA A 198 23.27 3.26 19.27
C ALA A 198 22.73 2.15 20.22
N GLN A 199 21.71 1.38 19.84
CA GLN A 199 20.97 0.48 20.74
C GLN A 199 20.74 -0.97 20.21
N ASP A 200 21.58 -1.52 19.33
CA ASP A 200 21.34 -2.85 18.71
C ASP A 200 19.90 -2.95 18.15
N ARG A 201 19.61 -2.15 17.13
CA ARG A 201 18.28 -2.01 16.55
C ARG A 201 17.73 -3.34 16.05
N ALA A 202 16.58 -3.76 16.59
CA ALA A 202 15.82 -4.94 16.16
C ALA A 202 14.45 -4.61 15.52
N TYR A 203 14.27 -3.36 15.07
CA TYR A 203 13.02 -2.85 14.51
C TYR A 203 13.21 -2.18 13.15
N LEU A 204 12.11 -2.04 12.42
CA LEU A 204 12.06 -1.32 11.15
C LEU A 204 12.16 0.19 11.40
N LEU A 205 13.08 0.88 10.72
CA LEU A 205 13.17 2.33 10.72
C LEU A 205 12.62 2.90 9.42
N LEU A 206 11.56 3.71 9.53
CA LEU A 206 10.98 4.45 8.41
C LEU A 206 11.41 5.92 8.50
N ILE A 207 12.05 6.44 7.46
CA ILE A 207 12.41 7.86 7.34
C ILE A 207 11.47 8.48 6.31
N LEU A 208 10.52 9.28 6.78
CA LEU A 208 9.52 9.94 5.96
C LEU A 208 10.04 11.30 5.51
N VAL A 209 10.08 11.51 4.20
CA VAL A 209 10.74 12.69 3.59
C VAL A 209 9.82 13.44 2.66
N GLU A 210 10.02 14.74 2.48
CA GLU A 210 9.31 15.49 1.43
C GLU A 210 9.79 15.01 0.04
N ALA A 211 11.11 14.94 -0.12
CA ALA A 211 11.79 14.40 -1.29
C ALA A 211 13.21 13.94 -0.93
N ILE A 212 13.84 13.20 -1.82
CA ILE A 212 15.22 12.71 -1.67
C ILE A 212 16.14 13.63 -2.49
N LYS A 213 17.16 14.25 -1.88
CA LYS A 213 18.27 14.86 -2.62
C LYS A 213 19.12 13.75 -3.24
N ALA A 214 19.76 14.01 -4.38
CA ALA A 214 20.39 12.97 -5.18
C ALA A 214 21.30 12.01 -4.38
N ARG A 215 21.09 10.72 -4.65
CA ARG A 215 21.79 9.50 -4.18
C ARG A 215 22.13 9.45 -2.68
N ILE A 216 21.21 8.87 -1.91
CA ILE A 216 21.49 8.37 -0.56
C ILE A 216 22.00 6.93 -0.68
N VAL A 217 23.10 6.62 0.00
CA VAL A 217 23.63 5.27 0.09
C VAL A 217 23.20 4.70 1.45
N SER A 218 22.22 3.81 1.44
CA SER A 218 21.88 2.98 2.60
C SER A 218 22.60 1.64 2.48
N ASN A 219 23.26 1.23 3.57
CA ASN A 219 23.83 -0.11 3.72
C ASN A 219 23.06 -0.95 4.74
N ASP A 220 21.87 -0.51 5.13
CA ASP A 220 21.10 -1.11 6.21
C ASP A 220 19.71 -1.53 5.71
N ASP A 221 19.50 -2.84 5.64
CA ASP A 221 18.29 -3.48 5.12
C ASP A 221 17.05 -3.22 5.99
N SER A 222 17.22 -2.66 7.18
CA SER A 222 16.13 -2.32 8.10
C SER A 222 15.78 -0.82 8.13
N VAL A 223 16.35 -0.01 7.21
CA VAL A 223 16.02 1.40 7.02
C VAL A 223 15.33 1.62 5.67
N PHE A 224 14.15 2.24 5.70
CA PHE A 224 13.37 2.56 4.50
C PHE A 224 13.13 4.06 4.42
N ILE A 225 13.45 4.64 3.27
CA ILE A 225 13.20 6.05 2.97
C ILE A 225 11.93 6.12 2.12
N ILE A 226 10.90 6.79 2.63
CA ILE A 226 9.58 6.84 1.99
C ILE A 226 9.17 8.30 1.87
N ARG A 227 8.55 8.68 0.75
CA ARG A 227 7.96 10.02 0.66
C ARG A 227 6.78 10.13 1.62
N LEU A 228 6.75 11.21 2.38
CA LEU A 228 5.75 11.45 3.41
C LEU A 228 4.30 11.38 2.86
N PRO A 229 3.95 12.00 1.72
CA PRO A 229 2.60 11.85 1.16
C PRO A 229 2.26 10.40 0.81
N ASP A 230 3.20 9.69 0.18
CA ASP A 230 3.00 8.30 -0.24
C ASP A 230 2.75 7.40 0.97
N PHE A 231 3.50 7.58 2.06
CA PHE A 231 3.25 6.89 3.32
C PHE A 231 1.87 7.21 3.88
N CYS A 232 1.51 8.49 3.98
CA CYS A 232 0.24 8.90 4.59
C CYS A 232 -0.98 8.38 3.81
N TYR A 233 -0.95 8.45 2.48
CA TYR A 233 -2.02 7.91 1.64
C TYR A 233 -2.09 6.39 1.70
N THR A 234 -0.94 5.70 1.81
CA THR A 234 -0.90 4.25 1.97
C THR A 234 -1.55 3.84 3.29
N ILE A 235 -1.17 4.46 4.41
CA ILE A 235 -1.77 4.16 5.72
C ILE A 235 -3.26 4.48 5.74
N LEU A 236 -3.69 5.59 5.13
CA LEU A 236 -5.11 5.90 5.00
C LEU A 236 -5.88 4.82 4.22
N ALA A 237 -5.31 4.34 3.12
CA ALA A 237 -5.89 3.24 2.36
C ALA A 237 -6.00 1.97 3.20
N GLU A 238 -4.96 1.63 3.95
CA GLU A 238 -4.98 0.48 4.88
C GLU A 238 -6.06 0.62 5.96
N ILE A 239 -6.25 1.82 6.54
CA ILE A 239 -7.35 2.08 7.49
C ILE A 239 -8.71 1.78 6.85
N ILE A 240 -8.96 2.32 5.65
CA ILE A 240 -10.21 2.13 4.90
C ILE A 240 -10.47 0.63 4.67
N ILE A 241 -9.45 -0.13 4.25
CA ILE A 241 -9.56 -1.56 3.98
C ILE A 241 -9.79 -2.35 5.27
N HIS A 242 -8.91 -2.19 6.25
CA HIS A 242 -8.88 -3.02 7.45
C HIS A 242 -10.07 -2.74 8.37
N LYS A 243 -10.45 -1.46 8.51
CA LYS A 243 -11.58 -1.07 9.35
C LYS A 243 -12.92 -1.04 8.61
N LYS A 244 -12.91 -1.27 7.29
CA LYS A 244 -14.11 -1.24 6.42
C LYS A 244 -14.89 0.07 6.53
N LEU A 245 -14.16 1.17 6.58
CA LEU A 245 -14.72 2.52 6.66
C LEU A 245 -14.85 3.13 5.26
N SER A 246 -15.74 4.09 5.09
CA SER A 246 -15.64 5.01 3.95
C SER A 246 -14.39 5.89 4.10
N ALA A 247 -13.94 6.49 2.99
CA ALA A 247 -12.80 7.40 3.03
C ALA A 247 -13.04 8.62 3.94
N GLU A 248 -14.29 9.11 3.99
CA GLU A 248 -14.68 10.26 4.81
C GLU A 248 -14.64 9.92 6.30
N GLU A 249 -15.20 8.78 6.70
CA GLU A 249 -15.14 8.30 8.09
C GLU A 249 -13.70 8.05 8.55
N ALA A 250 -12.88 7.44 7.69
CA ALA A 250 -11.47 7.20 8.00
C ALA A 250 -10.70 8.52 8.22
N ILE A 251 -10.89 9.50 7.35
CA ILE A 251 -10.24 10.82 7.52
C ILE A 251 -10.77 11.52 8.78
N HIS A 252 -12.07 11.47 9.04
CA HIS A 252 -12.65 12.06 10.25
C HIS A 252 -12.03 11.45 11.53
N GLN A 253 -11.91 10.12 11.61
CA GLN A 253 -11.25 9.46 12.75
C GLN A 253 -9.79 9.91 12.91
N VAL A 254 -9.04 10.01 11.81
CA VAL A 254 -7.67 10.51 11.83
C VAL A 254 -7.62 11.95 12.35
N LEU A 255 -8.52 12.83 11.90
CA LEU A 255 -8.57 14.22 12.34
C LEU A 255 -8.95 14.37 13.81
N VAL A 256 -9.81 13.51 14.35
CA VAL A 256 -10.11 13.47 15.79
C VAL A 256 -8.86 13.15 16.59
N ILE A 257 -8.11 12.11 16.23
CA ILE A 257 -6.86 11.75 16.91
C ILE A 257 -5.79 12.83 16.72
N TYR A 258 -5.76 13.48 15.56
CA TYR A 258 -4.85 14.60 15.31
C TYR A 258 -5.15 15.80 16.22
N ASN A 259 -6.42 16.18 16.37
CA ASN A 259 -6.81 17.25 17.27
C ASN A 259 -6.52 16.91 18.74
N ASP A 260 -6.72 15.65 19.15
CA ASP A 260 -6.30 15.15 20.46
C ASP A 260 -4.78 15.26 20.67
N PHE A 261 -3.98 14.92 19.65
CA PHE A 261 -2.54 15.16 19.66
C PHE A 261 -2.21 16.65 19.84
N CYS A 262 -2.87 17.55 19.12
CA CYS A 262 -2.66 18.99 19.24
C CYS A 262 -2.96 19.49 20.66
N ASP A 263 -4.05 19.02 21.27
CA ASP A 263 -4.49 19.47 22.59
C ASP A 263 -3.64 18.89 23.72
N ASN A 264 -3.43 17.58 23.71
CA ASN A 264 -2.97 16.84 24.88
C ASN A 264 -1.49 16.47 24.83
N ILE A 265 -0.94 16.31 23.62
CA ILE A 265 0.46 15.93 23.43
C ILE A 265 1.30 17.17 23.10
N GLN A 266 0.93 17.87 22.04
CA GLN A 266 1.66 19.03 21.54
C GLN A 266 1.35 20.31 22.34
N LYS A 267 0.14 20.39 22.90
CA LYS A 267 -0.39 21.54 23.65
C LYS A 267 -0.32 22.85 22.85
N ASP A 268 -0.62 22.77 21.56
CA ASP A 268 -0.67 23.91 20.65
C ASP A 268 -1.99 23.89 19.86
N SER A 269 -2.95 24.69 20.32
CA SER A 269 -4.28 24.75 19.71
C SER A 269 -4.28 25.44 18.34
N THR A 270 -3.23 26.16 17.97
CA THR A 270 -3.14 26.83 16.65
C THR A 270 -2.95 25.84 15.50
N LEU A 271 -2.55 24.61 15.83
CA LEU A 271 -2.38 23.52 14.87
C LEU A 271 -3.66 22.72 14.63
N ARG A 272 -4.73 22.98 15.39
CA ARG A 272 -6.01 22.27 15.25
C ARG A 272 -6.64 22.50 13.88
N ILE A 273 -7.48 21.54 13.50
CA ILE A 273 -8.29 21.64 12.29
C ILE A 273 -9.75 21.60 12.68
N ASP A 274 -10.47 22.64 12.26
CA ASP A 274 -11.92 22.68 12.33
C ASP A 274 -12.49 21.69 11.31
N SER A 275 -12.85 20.51 11.79
CA SER A 275 -13.53 19.45 11.05
C SER A 275 -14.99 19.80 10.79
#